data_AF-A0A2D8BCX6-F1
#
_entry.id   AF-A0A2D8BCX6-F1
#
_cell.length_a   1.000
_cell.length_b   1.000
_cell.length_c   1.000
_cell.angle_alpha   90.00
_cell.angle_beta   90.00
_cell.angle_gamma   90.00
#
_symmetry.space_group_name_H-M   'P 1'
#
loop_
_entity.id
_entity.type
_entity.pdbx_description
1 polymer ?
#
loop_
_entity_poly.entity_id
_entity_poly.type
_entity_poly.pdbx_seq_one_letter_code
_entity_poly.pdbx_strand_id
1 'polypeptide(L)'
;MNKFTRTALPLAIVMALAACQETPQETAEDVAEARVEAAEDVREAREDYVEADSMEEAIDEREDLELAAAEGAYEVAKEQCDGMTGEAKDACMDQAEANYDAAKEAAKQRQETADDMLDAAEDVADDMEDAIDDEY
;
A
#
# COMPACT_ATOMS: atom_id res chain seq x y z
N MET A 1 20.84 68.90 -4.79
CA MET A 1 19.71 67.97 -5.01
C MET A 1 20.02 66.66 -4.29
N ASN A 2 19.11 66.29 -3.38
CA ASN A 2 19.12 65.37 -2.22
C ASN A 2 19.75 63.99 -2.49
N LYS A 3 20.53 63.29 -1.65
CA LYS A 3 20.69 63.12 -0.17
C LYS A 3 19.45 62.62 0.58
N PHE A 4 19.22 61.29 0.57
CA PHE A 4 18.45 60.52 1.58
C PHE A 4 19.06 59.10 1.63
N THR A 5 20.03 58.83 2.52
CA THR A 5 19.89 58.33 3.91
C THR A 5 19.43 56.88 4.01
N ARG A 6 20.38 56.06 4.48
CA ARG A 6 20.24 54.79 5.19
C ARG A 6 19.02 54.81 6.13
N THR A 7 18.08 53.89 5.93
CA THR A 7 17.20 53.40 7.00
C THR A 7 17.45 51.91 7.16
N ALA A 8 18.22 51.60 8.19
CA ALA A 8 18.19 50.29 8.82
C ALA A 8 16.73 50.01 9.23
N LEU A 9 16.22 48.84 8.87
CA LEU A 9 14.99 48.31 9.41
C LEU A 9 15.38 47.26 10.46
N PRO A 10 15.46 47.61 11.76
CA PRO A 10 15.50 46.61 12.81
C PRO A 10 14.06 46.25 13.18
N LEU A 11 13.64 45.03 12.90
CA LEU A 11 12.60 44.38 13.67
C LEU A 11 12.89 42.88 13.71
N ALA A 12 13.60 42.48 14.76
CA ALA A 12 13.39 41.17 15.36
C ALA A 12 11.93 41.04 15.75
N ILE A 13 11.35 39.83 15.66
CA ILE A 13 10.45 39.20 16.66
C ILE A 13 9.76 37.98 16.01
N VAL A 14 10.16 36.80 16.50
CA VAL A 14 9.30 35.67 16.94
C VAL A 14 8.60 34.90 15.80
N MET A 15 8.83 33.61 15.56
CA MET A 15 8.82 32.49 16.51
C MET A 15 9.78 31.37 16.07
N ALA A 16 10.75 31.03 16.91
CA ALA A 16 11.31 29.69 16.95
C ALA A 16 10.39 28.81 17.82
N LEU A 17 9.21 28.50 17.30
CA LEU A 17 8.37 27.42 17.82
C LEU A 17 8.36 26.33 16.75
N ALA A 18 9.52 25.72 16.52
CA ALA A 18 9.59 24.40 15.89
C ALA A 18 9.19 23.38 16.96
N ALA A 19 7.91 23.37 17.31
CA ALA A 19 7.28 22.16 17.79
C ALA A 19 7.07 21.30 16.52
N CYS A 20 7.53 20.05 16.57
CA CYS A 20 7.54 19.06 15.50
C CYS A 20 6.20 18.98 14.75
N GLN A 21 6.03 19.79 13.70
CA GLN A 21 4.91 19.70 12.79
C GLN A 21 5.48 19.94 11.40
N GLU A 22 5.46 18.88 10.60
CA GLU A 22 6.02 18.84 9.26
C GLU A 22 5.40 19.95 8.40
N THR A 23 6.18 20.44 7.44
CA THR A 23 5.67 21.46 6.52
C THR A 23 4.81 20.79 5.44
N PRO A 24 3.83 21.50 4.85
CA PRO A 24 3.07 20.94 3.73
C PRO A 24 3.93 20.54 2.52
N GLN A 25 5.16 21.05 2.42
CA GLN A 25 6.12 20.64 1.39
C GLN A 25 6.76 19.29 1.72
N GLU A 26 7.11 19.07 2.99
CA GLU A 26 7.71 17.82 3.50
C GLU A 26 6.71 16.67 3.34
N THR A 27 5.49 16.83 3.86
CA THR A 27 4.41 15.85 3.66
C THR A 27 4.14 15.52 2.19
N ALA A 28 4.28 16.51 1.29
CA ALA A 28 4.08 16.26 -0.14
C ALA A 28 5.23 15.46 -0.77
N GLU A 29 6.44 15.58 -0.23
CA GLU A 29 7.61 14.77 -0.59
C GLU A 29 7.46 13.35 -0.06
N ASP A 30 7.10 13.16 1.21
CA ASP A 30 6.90 11.85 1.84
C ASP A 30 5.78 11.06 1.13
N VAL A 31 4.67 11.72 0.80
CA VAL A 31 3.58 11.11 0.02
C VAL A 31 4.03 10.75 -1.41
N ALA A 32 4.95 11.50 -1.99
CA ALA A 32 5.48 11.18 -3.32
C ALA A 32 6.43 9.98 -3.26
N GLU A 33 7.28 9.90 -2.23
CA GLU A 33 8.18 8.77 -1.97
C GLU A 33 7.37 7.49 -1.70
N ALA A 34 6.42 7.53 -0.77
CA ALA A 34 5.56 6.39 -0.47
C ALA A 34 4.79 5.88 -1.70
N ARG A 35 4.42 6.77 -2.65
CA ARG A 35 3.78 6.35 -3.92
C ARG A 35 4.74 5.66 -4.87
N VAL A 36 6.01 6.04 -4.86
CA VAL A 36 7.05 5.41 -5.67
C VAL A 36 7.35 4.03 -5.09
N GLU A 37 7.57 3.93 -3.78
CA GLU A 37 7.80 2.66 -3.08
C GLU A 37 6.62 1.70 -3.28
N ALA A 38 5.39 2.15 -3.01
CA ALA A 38 4.18 1.36 -3.28
C ALA A 38 4.08 0.85 -4.72
N ALA A 39 4.51 1.66 -5.70
CA ALA A 39 4.50 1.25 -7.10
C ALA A 39 5.63 0.27 -7.45
N GLU A 40 6.76 0.33 -6.74
CA GLU A 40 7.85 -0.62 -6.86
C GLU A 40 7.45 -1.97 -6.27
N ASP A 41 6.88 -2.00 -5.07
CA ASP A 41 6.43 -3.22 -4.38
C ASP A 41 5.35 -3.95 -5.19
N VAL A 42 4.34 -3.22 -5.67
CA VAL A 42 3.29 -3.78 -6.55
C VAL A 42 3.88 -4.32 -7.86
N ARG A 43 4.95 -3.70 -8.36
CA ARG A 43 5.61 -4.18 -9.58
C ARG A 43 6.38 -5.47 -9.32
N GLU A 44 7.09 -5.56 -8.20
CA GLU A 44 7.81 -6.76 -7.77
C GLU A 44 6.84 -7.93 -7.59
N ALA A 45 5.80 -7.78 -6.77
CA ALA A 45 4.80 -8.82 -6.58
C ALA A 45 4.07 -9.21 -7.89
N ARG A 46 3.95 -8.28 -8.85
CA ARG A 46 3.41 -8.58 -10.18
C ARG A 46 4.41 -9.38 -11.04
N GLU A 47 5.70 -9.13 -10.90
CA GLU A 47 6.75 -9.90 -11.57
C GLU A 47 6.72 -11.34 -11.06
N ASP A 48 6.61 -11.55 -9.75
CA ASP A 48 6.51 -12.87 -9.11
C ASP A 48 5.24 -13.62 -9.56
N TYR A 49 4.07 -12.97 -9.54
CA TYR A 49 2.83 -13.54 -10.09
C TYR A 49 2.92 -13.94 -11.57
N VAL A 50 3.72 -13.23 -12.38
CA VAL A 50 3.93 -13.57 -13.80
C VAL A 50 4.96 -14.70 -13.97
N GLU A 51 5.86 -14.89 -13.00
CA GLU A 51 6.86 -15.95 -13.01
C GLU A 51 6.32 -17.29 -12.47
N ALA A 52 5.20 -17.27 -11.74
CA ALA A 52 4.54 -18.45 -11.19
C ALA A 52 4.43 -19.62 -12.20
N ASP A 53 4.92 -20.79 -11.79
CA ASP A 53 5.08 -21.99 -12.62
C ASP A 53 3.91 -22.98 -12.50
N SER A 54 3.07 -22.77 -11.48
CA SER A 54 1.93 -23.61 -11.14
C SER A 54 0.70 -22.75 -10.80
N MET A 55 -0.48 -23.37 -10.80
CA MET A 55 -1.70 -22.67 -10.41
C MET A 55 -1.73 -22.36 -8.91
N GLU A 56 -1.15 -23.24 -8.08
CA GLU A 56 -0.99 -23.05 -6.64
C GLU A 56 -0.12 -21.82 -6.36
N GLU A 57 1.09 -21.77 -6.95
CA GLU A 57 1.98 -20.60 -6.83
C GLU A 57 1.31 -19.32 -7.37
N ALA A 58 0.59 -19.39 -8.50
CA ALA A 58 -0.13 -18.23 -9.02
C ALA A 58 -1.28 -17.75 -8.11
N ILE A 59 -1.85 -18.63 -7.27
CA ILE A 59 -2.88 -18.25 -6.29
C ILE A 59 -2.25 -17.48 -5.13
N ASP A 60 -1.13 -17.97 -4.61
CA ASP A 60 -0.38 -17.34 -3.53
C ASP A 60 0.22 -16.00 -3.97
N GLU A 61 0.89 -15.96 -5.12
CA GLU A 61 1.49 -14.72 -5.65
C GLU A 61 0.45 -13.65 -6.01
N ARG A 62 -0.79 -14.09 -6.31
CA ARG A 62 -1.90 -13.14 -6.48
C ARG A 62 -2.35 -12.56 -5.14
N GLU A 63 -2.34 -13.34 -4.06
CA GLU A 63 -2.60 -12.80 -2.71
C GLU A 63 -1.53 -11.76 -2.37
N ASP A 64 -0.24 -12.09 -2.54
CA ASP A 64 0.87 -11.19 -2.26
C ASP A 64 0.81 -9.91 -3.10
N LEU A 65 0.45 -10.01 -4.38
CA LEU A 65 0.18 -8.84 -5.23
C LEU A 65 -0.95 -7.95 -4.68
N GLU A 66 -2.03 -8.55 -4.18
CA GLU A 66 -3.14 -7.80 -3.59
C GLU A 66 -2.77 -7.19 -2.24
N LEU A 67 -1.96 -7.88 -1.43
CA LEU A 67 -1.42 -7.38 -0.17
C LEU A 67 -0.45 -6.22 -0.40
N ALA A 68 0.49 -6.34 -1.34
CA ALA A 68 1.40 -5.26 -1.71
C ALA A 68 0.64 -4.00 -2.17
N ALA A 69 -0.44 -4.17 -2.93
CA ALA A 69 -1.29 -3.05 -3.32
C ALA A 69 -2.02 -2.42 -2.13
N ALA A 70 -2.49 -3.22 -1.17
CA ALA A 70 -3.14 -2.75 0.04
C ALA A 70 -2.16 -2.01 0.98
N GLU A 71 -0.96 -2.57 1.19
CA GLU A 71 0.11 -2.00 1.99
C GLU A 71 0.59 -0.68 1.41
N GLY A 72 0.87 -0.64 0.11
CA GLY A 72 1.24 0.59 -0.57
C GLY A 72 0.17 1.69 -0.48
N ALA A 73 -1.11 1.33 -0.60
CA ALA A 73 -2.20 2.28 -0.42
C ALA A 73 -2.30 2.78 1.04
N TYR A 74 -2.02 1.92 2.02
CA TYR A 74 -1.99 2.26 3.44
C TYR A 74 -0.83 3.22 3.76
N GLU A 75 0.39 2.92 3.32
CA GLU A 75 1.56 3.78 3.57
C GLU A 75 1.36 5.17 2.94
N VAL A 76 0.88 5.23 1.70
CA VAL A 76 0.53 6.49 1.04
C VAL A 76 -0.55 7.27 1.81
N ALA A 77 -1.51 6.58 2.43
CA ALA A 77 -2.54 7.22 3.25
C ALA A 77 -1.97 7.70 4.59
N LYS A 78 -1.09 6.92 5.22
CA LYS A 78 -0.40 7.27 6.47
C LYS A 78 0.43 8.55 6.33
N GLU A 79 1.26 8.65 5.28
CA GLU A 79 2.04 9.87 5.03
C GLU A 79 1.14 11.09 4.76
N GLN A 80 -0.04 10.89 4.13
CA GLN A 80 -1.03 11.98 4.00
C GLN A 80 -1.63 12.38 5.34
N CYS A 81 -1.90 11.42 6.23
CA CYS A 81 -2.42 11.67 7.57
C CYS A 81 -1.38 12.35 8.47
N ASP A 82 -0.09 12.13 8.23
CA ASP A 82 1.00 12.71 9.03
C ASP A 82 1.08 14.24 8.96
N GLY A 83 0.68 14.82 7.82
CA GLY A 83 0.48 16.26 7.67
C GLY A 83 -0.74 16.84 8.42
N MET A 84 -1.55 16.01 9.08
CA MET A 84 -2.72 16.42 9.88
C MET A 84 -2.41 16.49 11.38
N THR A 85 -3.37 16.98 12.18
CA THR A 85 -3.17 17.15 13.63
C THR A 85 -4.43 16.86 14.43
N GLY A 86 -4.25 16.39 15.67
CA GLY A 86 -5.34 16.12 16.61
C GLY A 86 -6.32 15.08 16.09
N GLU A 87 -7.60 15.25 16.43
CA GLU A 87 -8.68 14.32 16.08
C GLU A 87 -8.80 14.06 14.57
N ALA A 88 -8.39 15.01 13.73
CA ALA A 88 -8.38 14.83 12.28
C ALA A 88 -7.32 13.83 11.82
N LYS A 89 -6.14 13.82 12.46
CA LYS A 89 -5.09 12.83 12.20
C LYS A 89 -5.53 11.45 12.66
N ASP A 90 -6.07 11.36 13.88
CA ASP A 90 -6.51 10.09 14.47
C ASP A 90 -7.59 9.44 13.58
N ALA A 91 -8.62 10.19 13.19
CA ALA A 91 -9.66 9.68 12.31
C ALA A 91 -9.15 9.31 10.90
N CYS A 92 -8.11 9.99 10.42
CA CYS A 92 -7.47 9.67 9.14
C CYS A 92 -6.74 8.32 9.23
N MET A 93 -5.95 8.11 10.29
CA MET A 93 -5.22 6.87 10.53
C MET A 93 -6.18 5.69 10.74
N ASP A 94 -7.21 5.86 11.55
CA ASP A 94 -8.25 4.83 11.78
C ASP A 94 -8.90 4.40 10.45
N GLN A 95 -9.17 5.37 9.57
CA GLN A 95 -9.77 5.08 8.26
C GLN A 95 -8.78 4.38 7.31
N ALA A 96 -7.50 4.73 7.36
CA ALA A 96 -6.47 4.07 6.58
C ALA A 96 -6.29 2.61 7.02
N GLU A 97 -6.20 2.36 8.34
CA GLU A 97 -6.09 1.01 8.92
C GLU A 97 -7.33 0.17 8.60
N ALA A 98 -8.54 0.72 8.76
CA ALA A 98 -9.76 0.01 8.42
C ALA A 98 -9.85 -0.38 6.93
N ASN A 99 -9.33 0.45 6.02
CA ASN A 99 -9.27 0.12 4.60
C ASN A 99 -8.23 -0.96 4.31
N TYR A 100 -7.07 -0.90 4.97
CA TYR A 100 -6.02 -1.91 4.85
C TYR A 100 -6.51 -3.29 5.32
N ASP A 101 -7.09 -3.35 6.53
CA ASP A 101 -7.65 -4.59 7.08
C ASP A 101 -8.74 -5.17 6.18
N ALA A 102 -9.64 -4.33 5.67
CA ALA A 102 -10.69 -4.78 4.75
C ALA A 102 -10.11 -5.33 3.44
N ALA A 103 -9.06 -4.70 2.89
CA ALA A 103 -8.40 -5.16 1.68
C ALA A 103 -7.67 -6.49 1.90
N LYS A 104 -6.94 -6.61 3.02
CA LYS A 104 -6.24 -7.83 3.43
C LYS A 104 -7.18 -9.02 3.62
N GLU A 105 -8.27 -8.82 4.36
CA GLU A 105 -9.27 -9.89 4.54
C GLU A 105 -9.92 -10.29 3.23
N ALA A 106 -10.15 -9.32 2.32
CA ALA A 106 -10.70 -9.62 1.01
C ALA A 106 -9.70 -10.37 0.12
N ALA A 107 -8.40 -10.10 0.22
CA ALA A 107 -7.35 -10.83 -0.49
C ALA A 107 -7.27 -12.28 -0.01
N LYS A 108 -7.20 -12.47 1.31
CA LYS A 108 -7.21 -13.79 1.93
C LYS A 108 -8.43 -14.63 1.54
N GLN A 109 -9.64 -14.05 1.58
CA GLN A 109 -10.85 -14.77 1.15
C GLN A 109 -10.80 -15.18 -0.32
N ARG A 110 -10.19 -14.36 -1.19
CA ARG A 110 -10.01 -14.69 -2.61
C ARG A 110 -8.98 -15.81 -2.80
N GLN A 111 -7.90 -15.79 -2.02
CA GLN A 111 -6.90 -16.86 -2.00
C GLN A 111 -7.53 -18.17 -1.55
N GLU A 112 -8.14 -18.21 -0.36
CA GLU A 112 -8.84 -19.40 0.17
C GLU A 112 -9.88 -19.95 -0.81
N THR A 113 -10.69 -19.08 -1.44
CA THR A 113 -11.68 -19.53 -2.43
C THR A 113 -11.03 -20.14 -3.67
N ALA A 114 -9.90 -19.58 -4.12
CA ALA A 114 -9.21 -20.09 -5.30
C ALA A 114 -8.45 -21.38 -5.02
N ASP A 115 -7.90 -21.52 -3.82
CA ASP A 115 -7.25 -22.73 -3.30
C ASP A 115 -8.27 -23.88 -3.23
N ASP A 116 -9.42 -23.66 -2.58
CA ASP A 116 -10.54 -24.62 -2.55
C ASP A 116 -11.00 -25.04 -3.97
N MET A 117 -10.93 -24.12 -4.94
CA MET A 117 -11.28 -24.40 -6.34
C MET A 117 -10.18 -25.17 -7.08
N LEU A 118 -8.92 -24.99 -6.71
CA LEU A 118 -7.79 -25.73 -7.26
C LEU A 118 -7.83 -27.18 -6.76
N ASP A 119 -7.98 -27.38 -5.45
CA ASP A 119 -8.13 -28.70 -4.82
C ASP A 119 -9.28 -29.48 -5.47
N ALA A 120 -10.45 -28.84 -5.61
CA ALA A 120 -11.61 -29.47 -6.24
C ALA A 120 -11.38 -29.80 -7.73
N ALA A 121 -10.52 -29.06 -8.43
CA ALA A 121 -10.17 -29.34 -9.82
C ALA A 121 -9.16 -30.49 -9.93
N GLU A 122 -8.23 -30.60 -8.98
CA GLU A 122 -7.28 -31.71 -8.87
C GLU A 122 -8.01 -33.02 -8.55
N ASP A 123 -8.91 -33.02 -7.55
CA ASP A 123 -9.76 -34.17 -7.22
C ASP A 123 -10.51 -34.70 -8.45
N VAL A 124 -11.05 -33.80 -9.28
CA VAL A 124 -11.76 -34.16 -10.52
C VAL A 124 -10.82 -34.72 -11.59
N ALA A 125 -9.57 -34.24 -11.63
CA ALA A 125 -8.57 -34.77 -12.56
C ALA A 125 -8.15 -36.19 -12.16
N ASP A 126 -7.91 -36.43 -10.87
CA ASP A 126 -7.55 -37.74 -10.30
C ASP A 126 -8.66 -38.78 -10.53
N ASP A 127 -9.92 -38.43 -10.22
CA ASP A 127 -11.08 -39.29 -10.47
C ASP A 127 -11.21 -39.66 -11.96
N MET A 128 -10.85 -38.74 -12.85
CA MET A 128 -10.88 -38.98 -14.30
C MET A 128 -9.72 -39.87 -14.77
N GLU A 129 -8.53 -39.75 -14.16
CA GLU A 129 -7.39 -40.63 -14.41
C GLU A 129 -7.73 -42.08 -14.02
N ASP A 130 -8.25 -42.29 -12.80
CA ASP A 130 -8.68 -43.60 -12.31
C ASP A 130 -9.72 -44.26 -13.23
N ALA A 131 -10.69 -43.49 -13.73
CA ALA A 131 -11.71 -43.98 -14.64
C ALA A 131 -11.17 -44.39 -16.02
N ILE A 132 -10.10 -43.74 -16.50
CA ILE A 132 -9.45 -44.08 -17.77
C ILE A 132 -8.61 -45.37 -17.62
N ASP A 133 -7.93 -45.53 -16.49
CA ASP A 133 -7.07 -46.69 -16.21
C ASP A 133 -7.87 -47.98 -16.02
N ASP A 134 -9.10 -47.90 -15.50
CA ASP A 134 -10.00 -49.06 -15.35
C ASP A 134 -10.58 -49.59 -16.69
N GLU A 135 -10.47 -48.84 -17.80
CA GLU A 135 -11.05 -49.21 -19.11
C GLU A 135 -10.07 -49.96 -20.05
N TYR A 136 -8.78 -50.10 -19.70
CA TYR A 136 -7.73 -50.74 -20.54
C TYR A 136 -7.04 -51.97 -19.93
#